data_AF-A0A8S3B2W5-F1
#
_entry.id   AF-A0A8S3B2W5-F1
#
_cell.length_a   1.000
_cell.length_b   1.000
_cell.length_c   1.000
_cell.angle_alpha   90.00
_cell.angle_beta   90.00
_cell.angle_gamma   90.00
#
_symmetry.space_group_name_H-M   'P 1'
#
loop_
_entity.id
_entity.type
_entity.pdbx_description
1 polymer ?
#
loop_
_entity_poly.entity_id
_entity_poly.type
_entity_poly.pdbx_seq_one_letter_code
_entity_poly.pdbx_strand_id
1 'polypeptide(L)' 'FHPNIKLEYHIAKCVPFLDILIHNNNGNLATSVYHKPSAEPTVVSFLSDHPRHTFRNVIRTSLTRAIRYSSTFEVFNNER' A
#
# COMPACT_ATOMS: atom_id res chain seq x y z
N PHE A 1 27.97 -11.08 9.82
CA PHE A 1 26.56 -11.54 9.90
C PHE A 1 26.19 -11.70 11.36
N HIS A 2 25.13 -11.05 11.82
CA HIS A 2 24.69 -11.13 13.22
C HIS A 2 23.91 -12.44 13.44
N PRO A 3 24.17 -13.21 14.52
CA PRO A 3 23.59 -14.55 14.71
C PRO A 3 22.06 -14.58 14.76
N ASN A 4 21.42 -13.45 15.09
CA ASN A 4 19.95 -13.34 15.18
C ASN A 4 19.27 -12.78 13.92
N ILE A 5 20.02 -12.45 12.87
CA ILE A 5 19.42 -11.97 11.61
C ILE A 5 19.38 -13.11 10.62
N LYS A 6 18.18 -13.60 10.32
CA LYS A 6 17.92 -14.58 9.25
C LYS A 6 17.32 -13.85 8.05
N LEU A 7 17.97 -13.94 6.90
CA LEU A 7 17.45 -13.42 5.65
C LEU A 7 16.70 -14.55 4.94
N GLU A 8 15.41 -14.35 4.71
CA GLU A 8 14.60 -15.26 3.92
C GLU A 8 14.46 -14.70 2.51
N TYR A 9 14.59 -15.56 1.50
CA TYR A 9 14.34 -15.19 0.11
C TYR A 9 13.07 -15.89 -0.37
N HIS A 10 12.27 -15.19 -1.16
CA HIS A 10 11.05 -15.74 -1.73
C HIS A 10 10.93 -15.31 -3.18
N ILE A 11 10.56 -16.24 -4.06
CA ILE A 11 10.28 -15.97 -5.48
C ILE A 11 8.78 -16.08 -5.67
N ALA A 12 8.12 -14.97 -6.00
CA ALA A 12 6.69 -14.93 -6.27
C ALA A 12 6.41 -14.06 -7.50
N LYS A 13 5.22 -14.26 -8.09
CA LYS A 13 4.68 -13.34 -9.11
C LYS A 13 4.26 -12.00 -8.51
N CYS A 14 3.91 -11.97 -7.23
CA CYS A 14 3.54 -10.77 -6.50
C CYS A 14 4.32 -10.69 -5.20
N VAL A 15 4.96 -9.55 -4.91
CA VAL A 15 5.76 -9.36 -3.70
C VAL A 15 5.40 -8.02 -3.06
N PRO A 16 5.02 -8.01 -1.77
CA PRO A 16 4.86 -6.78 -1.03
C PRO A 16 6.21 -6.16 -0.68
N PHE A 17 6.36 -4.87 -0.90
CA PHE A 17 7.53 -4.09 -0.51
C PHE A 17 7.10 -2.72 0.02
N LEU A 18 7.24 -2.53 1.34
CA LEU A 18 6.76 -1.34 2.05
C LEU A 18 5.26 -1.11 1.80
N ASP A 19 4.91 -0.03 1.12
CA ASP A 19 3.53 0.38 0.80
C ASP A 19 3.08 -0.06 -0.60
N ILE A 20 3.94 -0.77 -1.34
CA ILE A 20 3.72 -1.12 -2.75
C ILE A 20 3.63 -2.63 -2.89
N LEU A 21 2.71 -3.09 -3.72
CA LEU A 21 2.63 -4.47 -4.18
C LEU A 21 3.17 -4.53 -5.61
N ILE A 22 4.28 -5.24 -5.80
CA ILE A 22 4.91 -5.42 -7.10
C ILE A 22 4.34 -6.68 -7.74
N HIS A 23 3.89 -6.59 -8.98
CA HIS A 23 3.37 -7.68 -9.80
C HIS A 23 4.31 -7.89 -10.99
N ASN A 24 4.66 -9.14 -11.26
CA ASN A 24 5.42 -9.53 -12.44
C ASN A 24 4.49 -10.20 -13.46
N ASN A 25 4.13 -9.44 -14.49
CA ASN A 25 3.32 -9.88 -15.60
C ASN A 25 4.23 -10.37 -16.73
N ASN A 26 4.77 -11.59 -16.57
CA ASN A 26 5.63 -12.27 -17.56
C ASN A 26 6.82 -11.42 -18.05
N GLY A 27 7.49 -10.72 -17.14
CA GLY A 27 8.64 -9.84 -17.43
C GLY A 27 8.30 -8.35 -17.35
N ASN A 28 7.02 -7.99 -17.35
CA ASN A 28 6.59 -6.61 -17.14
C ASN A 28 6.23 -6.38 -15.68
N LEU A 29 6.95 -5.47 -15.02
CA LEU A 29 6.64 -5.08 -13.64
C LEU A 29 5.52 -4.05 -13.62
N ALA A 30 4.51 -4.31 -12.80
CA ALA A 30 3.44 -3.36 -12.47
C ALA A 30 3.35 -3.21 -10.94
N THR A 31 2.87 -2.06 -10.49
CA THR A 31 2.76 -1.73 -9.07
C THR A 31 1.34 -1.31 -8.72
N SER A 32 0.90 -1.66 -7.52
CA SER A 32 -0.33 -1.19 -6.88
C SER A 32 -0.04 -0.86 -5.41
N VAL A 33 -1.01 -0.28 -4.70
CA VAL A 33 -0.87 -0.13 -3.25
C VAL A 33 -0.90 -1.51 -2.60
N TYR A 34 -0.07 -1.71 -1.58
CA TYR A 34 -0.13 -2.90 -0.75
C TYR A 34 -1.10 -2.71 0.42
N HIS A 35 -2.11 -3.56 0.49
CA HIS A 35 -3.04 -3.65 1.62
C HIS A 35 -2.66 -4.82 2.51
N LYS A 36 -2.19 -4.52 3.73
CA LYS A 36 -1.90 -5.57 4.71
C LYS A 36 -3.21 -6.28 5.08
N PRO A 37 -3.26 -7.63 5.12
CA PRO A 37 -4.46 -8.36 5.51
C PRO A 37 -4.98 -7.99 6.90
N SER A 38 -4.10 -7.54 7.79
CA SER A 38 -4.42 -7.08 9.14
C SER A 38 -4.75 -5.59 9.24
N ALA A 39 -4.72 -4.84 8.12
CA ALA A 39 -5.03 -3.42 8.15
C ALA A 39 -6.54 -3.22 8.20
N GLU A 40 -7.01 -2.60 9.28
CA GLU A 40 -8.34 -2.01 9.31
C GLU A 40 -8.41 -0.78 8.38
N PRO A 41 -9.61 -0.42 7.88
CA PRO A 41 -9.80 0.80 7.10
C PRO A 41 -9.18 1.97 7.85
N THR A 42 -8.22 2.66 7.24
CA THR A 42 -7.42 3.70 7.88
C THR A 42 -8.20 5.01 8.06
N VAL A 43 -9.53 4.96 8.11
CA VAL A 43 -10.39 6.14 8.23
C VAL A 43 -10.69 6.37 9.68
N VAL A 44 -10.25 7.53 10.15
CA VAL A 44 -10.52 8.01 11.51
C VAL A 44 -12.02 8.29 11.65
N SER A 45 -12.65 7.75 12.69
CA SER A 45 -14.08 7.95 12.96
C SER A 45 -14.42 9.42 13.13
N PHE A 46 -15.44 9.93 12.45
CA PHE A 46 -15.87 11.33 12.58
C PHE A 46 -16.32 11.73 14.00
N LEU A 47 -16.61 10.75 14.87
CA LEU A 47 -16.98 10.98 16.27
C LEU A 47 -15.77 11.11 17.20
N SER A 48 -14.57 10.81 16.71
CA SER A 48 -13.35 10.92 17.51
C SER A 48 -12.89 12.37 17.64
N ASP A 49 -12.28 12.71 18.79
CA ASP A 49 -11.76 14.03 19.07
C ASP A 49 -10.39 14.24 18.41
N HIS A 50 -10.43 14.59 17.12
CA HIS A 50 -9.23 14.96 16.37
C HIS A 50 -9.39 16.31 15.65
N PRO A 51 -8.28 17.00 15.38
CA PRO A 51 -8.31 18.20 14.55
C PRO A 51 -8.85 17.92 13.14
N ARG A 52 -9.59 18.89 12.58
CA ARG A 52 -10.16 18.80 11.21
C ARG A 52 -9.12 18.45 10.13
N HIS A 53 -7.88 18.91 10.29
CA HIS A 53 -6.82 18.63 9.32
C HIS A 53 -6.43 17.14 9.29
N THR A 54 -6.57 16.40 10.40
CA THR A 54 -6.26 14.98 10.48
C THR A 54 -7.16 14.17 9.56
N PHE A 55 -8.49 14.35 9.68
CA PHE A 55 -9.46 13.70 8.81
C PHE A 55 -9.19 13.97 7.32
N ARG A 56 -8.91 15.23 6.99
CA ARG A 56 -8.60 15.63 5.61
C ARG A 56 -7.30 15.02 5.10
N ASN A 57 -6.28 14.96 5.96
CA ASN A 57 -4.97 14.45 5.60
C ASN A 57 -5.01 12.94 5.39
N VAL A 58 -5.74 12.18 6.21
CA VAL A 58 -5.94 10.74 6.05
C VAL A 58 -6.45 10.40 4.65
N ILE A 59 -7.53 11.05 4.21
CA ILE A 59 -8.09 10.84 2.86
C ILE A 59 -7.08 11.23 1.78
N ARG A 60 -6.43 12.38 1.93
CA ARG A 60 -5.45 12.88 0.96
C ARG A 60 -4.24 11.96 0.84
N THR A 61 -3.72 11.45 1.95
CA THR A 61 -2.57 10.56 1.95
C THR A 61 -2.93 9.25 1.27
N SER A 62 -4.11 8.68 1.55
CA SER A 62 -4.57 7.46 0.88
C SER A 62 -4.70 7.66 -0.63
N LEU A 63 -5.36 8.74 -1.06
CA LEU A 63 -5.50 9.07 -2.48
C LEU A 63 -4.14 9.32 -3.15
N THR A 64 -3.25 10.07 -2.48
CA THR A 64 -1.91 10.36 -3.02
C THR A 64 -1.07 9.10 -3.15
N ARG A 65 -1.19 8.15 -2.21
CA ARG A 65 -0.54 6.83 -2.29
C ARG A 65 -1.07 6.05 -3.48
N ALA A 66 -2.39 5.96 -3.65
CA ALA A 66 -3.02 5.29 -4.78
C ALA A 66 -2.54 5.87 -6.13
N ILE A 67 -2.52 7.20 -6.29
CA ILE A 67 -2.06 7.85 -7.52
C ILE A 67 -0.58 7.56 -7.79
N ARG A 68 0.27 7.56 -6.76
CA ARG A 68 1.72 7.40 -6.91
C ARG A 68 2.15 5.95 -7.12
N TYR A 69 1.45 5.00 -6.51
CA TYR A 69 1.87 3.61 -6.50
C TYR A 69 1.24 2.78 -7.61
N SER A 70 0.11 3.20 -8.16
CA SER A 70 -0.55 2.49 -9.25
C SER A 70 0.14 2.77 -10.58
N SER A 71 0.67 1.71 -11.22
CA SER A 71 1.37 1.82 -12.51
C SER A 71 0.46 2.22 -13.68
N THR A 72 -0.85 1.96 -13.57
CA THR A 72 -1.82 2.30 -14.62
C THR A 72 -3.07 2.94 -14.01
N PHE A 73 -3.81 3.67 -14.83
CA PHE A 73 -5.08 4.27 -14.44
C PHE A 73 -6.13 3.21 -14.09
N GLU A 74 -6.11 2.06 -14.75
CA GLU A 74 -6.99 0.94 -14.43
C GLU A 74 -6.71 0.39 -13.03
N VAL A 75 -5.43 0.18 -12.68
CA VAL A 75 -5.04 -0.26 -11.33
C VAL A 75 -5.45 0.80 -10.29
N PHE A 76 -5.29 2.08 -10.60
CA PHE A 76 -5.75 3.17 -9.74
C PHE A 76 -7.28 3.18 -9.56
N ASN A 77 -8.06 3.00 -10.63
CA ASN A 77 -9.52 2.98 -10.55
C ASN A 77 -10.07 1.76 -9.80
N ASN A 78 -9.32 0.66 -9.82
CA ASN A 78 -9.65 -0.56 -9.09
C ASN A 78 -9.18 -0.53 -7.62
N GLU A 79 -8.52 0.55 -7.21
CA GLU A 79 -8.11 0.77 -5.83
C GLU A 79 -9.35 0.98 -4.94
N ARG A 80 -9.44 0.21 -3.85
CA ARG A 80 -10.59 0.18 -2.93
C ARG A 80 -10.34 0.98 -1.65
#